data_AF-A0A1G1WHA0-F1
#
_entry.id   AF-A0A1G1WHA0-F1
#
_cell.length_a   1.000
_cell.length_b   1.000
_cell.length_c   1.000
_cell.angle_alpha   90.00
_cell.angle_beta   90.00
_cell.angle_gamma   90.00
#
_symmetry.space_group_name_H-M   'P 1'
#
loop_
_entity.id
_entity.type
_entity.pdbx_description
1 polymer ?
#
loop_
_entity_poly.entity_id
_entity_poly.type
_entity_poly.pdbx_seq_one_letter_code
_entity_poly.pdbx_strand_id
1 'polypeptide(L)'
;MATKINIKPLAGYALVEPQEAEEITASGIVLPDTAQEKPAQGKVLAVGATAIVEGKEVKAEFKVGDSVLYKKWGGDEIKIAGKELKLVKFEDVMAILE
;
A
#
# COMPACT_ATOMS: atom_id res chain seq x y z
N MET A 1 -0.92 -17.52 11.42
CA MET A 1 -1.37 -16.71 12.57
C MET A 1 -1.60 -15.29 12.06
N ALA A 2 -2.84 -14.86 11.82
CA ALA A 2 -3.11 -13.50 11.39
C ALA A 2 -2.88 -12.58 12.61
N THR A 3 -1.75 -11.85 12.62
CA THR A 3 -1.55 -10.76 13.57
C THR A 3 -2.73 -9.82 13.43
N LYS A 4 -3.63 -9.85 14.41
CA LYS A 4 -4.82 -9.02 14.46
C LYS A 4 -4.36 -7.63 14.84
N ILE A 5 -3.90 -6.89 13.83
CA ILE A 5 -3.58 -5.49 14.01
C ILE A 5 -4.92 -4.81 14.28
N ASN A 6 -5.12 -4.31 15.50
CA ASN A 6 -6.36 -3.63 15.92
C ASN A 6 -6.46 -2.22 15.29
N ILE A 7 -6.18 -2.13 14.00
CA ILE A 7 -6.30 -0.91 13.20
C ILE A 7 -7.39 -1.18 12.19
N LYS A 8 -8.43 -0.37 12.26
CA LYS A 8 -9.47 -0.33 11.25
C LYS A 8 -9.28 0.95 10.44
N PRO A 9 -8.81 0.88 9.18
CA PRO A 9 -8.77 2.05 8.33
C PRO A 9 -10.18 2.62 8.12
N LEU A 10 -10.28 3.94 8.02
CA LEU A 10 -11.53 4.65 7.74
C LEU A 10 -11.93 4.53 6.27
N ALA A 11 -13.10 5.08 5.93
CA ALA A 11 -13.60 5.07 4.56
C ALA A 11 -12.57 5.64 3.57
N GLY A 12 -12.29 4.91 2.49
CA GLY A 12 -11.33 5.32 1.45
C GLY A 12 -9.86 5.02 1.77
N TYR A 13 -9.55 4.46 2.94
CA TYR A 13 -8.20 4.10 3.33
C TYR A 13 -8.02 2.58 3.37
N ALA A 14 -6.83 2.13 3.03
CA ALA A 14 -6.36 0.77 3.17
C ALA A 14 -5.10 0.74 4.02
N LEU A 15 -4.96 -0.31 4.82
CA LEU A 15 -3.76 -0.60 5.57
C LEU A 15 -2.96 -1.64 4.79
N VAL A 16 -1.74 -1.28 4.42
CA VAL A 16 -0.79 -2.16 3.72
C VAL A 16 0.46 -2.35 4.57
N GLU A 17 0.99 -3.56 4.56
CA GLU A 17 2.32 -3.89 5.07
C GLU A 17 3.28 -3.72 3.89
N PRO A 18 4.16 -2.69 3.90
CA PRO A 18 5.15 -2.52 2.85
C PRO A 18 5.97 -3.79 2.69
N GLN A 19 6.12 -4.25 1.46
CA GLN A 19 7.07 -5.31 1.13
C GLN A 19 8.28 -4.64 0.48
N GLU A 20 9.49 -5.06 0.85
CA GLU A 20 10.70 -4.56 0.20
C GLU A 20 10.57 -4.79 -1.31
N ALA A 21 10.65 -3.72 -2.09
CA ALA A 21 10.87 -3.84 -3.52
C ALA A 21 12.27 -4.43 -3.66
N GLU A 22 12.41 -5.60 -4.27
CA GLU A 22 13.73 -6.13 -4.59
C GLU A 22 14.45 -5.11 -5.48
N GLU A 23 15.35 -4.32 -4.89
CA GLU A 23 16.18 -3.33 -5.58
C GLU A 23 17.28 -3.98 -6.43
N ILE A 24 17.25 -5.32 -6.56
CA ILE A 24 18.15 -6.07 -7.40
C ILE A 24 17.60 -6.05 -8.81
N THR A 25 18.06 -5.09 -9.61
CA THR A 25 17.94 -5.23 -11.06
C THR A 25 18.63 -6.54 -11.46
N ALA A 26 17.96 -7.38 -12.26
CA ALA A 26 18.44 -8.69 -12.71
C ALA A 26 19.76 -8.66 -13.53
N SER A 27 20.46 -7.52 -13.56
CA SER A 27 21.69 -7.29 -14.31
C SER A 27 22.85 -6.73 -13.47
N GLY A 28 22.69 -6.53 -12.15
CA GLY A 28 23.79 -6.09 -11.28
C GLY A 28 24.31 -4.67 -11.56
N ILE A 29 23.53 -3.86 -12.28
CA ILE A 29 23.87 -2.47 -12.61
C ILE A 29 23.16 -1.57 -11.59
N VAL A 30 23.97 -0.89 -10.77
CA VAL A 30 23.52 0.18 -9.87
C VAL A 30 23.14 1.37 -10.76
N LEU A 31 21.83 1.64 -10.89
CA LEU A 31 21.39 2.85 -11.56
C LEU A 31 21.75 4.06 -10.69
N PRO A 32 22.34 5.13 -11.26
CA PRO A 32 22.60 6.36 -10.53
C PRO A 32 21.29 6.99 -10.02
N ASP A 33 21.37 7.65 -8.86
CA ASP A 33 20.34 8.34 -8.05
C ASP A 33 19.36 9.32 -8.75
N THR A 34 19.22 9.27 -10.07
CA THR A 34 18.14 9.97 -10.79
C THR A 34 16.79 9.27 -10.54
N ALA A 35 16.22 9.54 -9.36
CA ALA A 35 14.80 9.56 -9.01
C ALA A 35 13.88 8.72 -9.93
N GLN A 36 14.06 7.40 -9.92
CA GLN A 36 12.94 6.54 -10.31
C GLN A 36 11.98 6.54 -9.12
N GLU A 37 10.86 7.25 -9.26
CA GLU A 37 9.65 7.09 -8.43
C GLU A 37 9.12 5.66 -8.57
N LYS A 38 9.90 4.67 -8.14
CA LYS A 38 9.48 3.28 -8.15
C LYS A 38 8.27 3.19 -7.22
N PRO A 39 7.14 2.71 -7.72
CA PRO A 39 5.97 2.52 -6.89
C PRO A 39 6.32 1.50 -5.81
N ALA A 40 5.80 1.74 -4.61
CA ALA A 40 5.98 0.82 -3.50
C ALA A 40 5.02 -0.36 -3.67
N GLN A 41 5.46 -1.54 -3.24
CA GLN A 41 4.61 -2.72 -3.17
C GLN A 41 4.34 -3.07 -1.72
N GLY A 42 3.18 -3.66 -1.46
CA GLY A 42 2.83 -4.09 -0.11
C GLY A 42 1.61 -4.98 -0.08
N LYS A 43 1.46 -5.69 1.02
CA LYS A 43 0.34 -6.61 1.23
C LYS A 43 -0.77 -5.92 1.99
N VAL A 44 -2.00 -6.01 1.49
CA VAL A 44 -3.17 -5.44 2.14
C VAL A 44 -3.49 -6.22 3.41
N LEU A 45 -3.46 -5.54 4.55
CA LEU A 45 -3.82 -6.12 5.85
C LEU A 45 -5.25 -5.77 6.26
N ALA A 46 -5.75 -4.60 5.88
CA ALA A 46 -7.11 -4.18 6.16
C ALA A 46 -7.61 -3.19 5.10
N VAL A 47 -8.90 -3.23 4.81
CA VAL A 47 -9.55 -2.32 3.85
C VAL A 47 -10.66 -1.58 4.57
N GLY A 48 -10.70 -0.26 4.39
CA GLY A 48 -11.72 0.60 4.94
C GLY A 48 -13.06 0.45 4.22
N ALA A 49 -14.07 1.19 4.66
CA ALA A 49 -15.33 1.27 3.93
C ALA A 49 -15.16 2.02 2.60
N THR A 50 -16.15 1.91 1.72
CA THR A 50 -16.28 2.77 0.53
C THR A 50 -16.26 4.25 0.94
N ALA A 51 -15.41 5.05 0.31
CA ALA A 51 -15.43 6.50 0.46
C ALA A 51 -16.39 7.13 -0.54
N ILE A 52 -16.96 8.29 -0.20
CA ILE A 52 -17.67 9.14 -1.16
C ILE A 52 -16.79 10.36 -1.37
N VAL A 53 -16.23 10.49 -2.56
CA VAL A 53 -15.40 11.63 -2.97
C VAL A 53 -16.15 12.37 -4.07
N GLU A 54 -16.49 13.64 -3.83
CA GLU A 54 -17.22 14.49 -4.79
C GLU A 54 -18.53 13.86 -5.31
N GLY A 55 -19.23 13.11 -4.46
CA GLY A 55 -20.48 12.42 -4.81
C GLY A 55 -20.30 11.11 -5.58
N LYS A 56 -19.06 10.66 -5.82
CA LYS A 56 -18.75 9.36 -6.42
C LYS A 56 -18.33 8.37 -5.35
N GLU A 57 -18.89 7.16 -5.40
CA GLU A 57 -18.46 6.05 -4.55
C GLU A 57 -17.08 5.54 -5.02
N VAL A 58 -16.07 5.67 -4.17
CA VAL A 58 -14.73 5.09 -4.35
C VAL A 58 -14.67 3.80 -3.53
N LYS A 59 -14.80 2.67 -4.24
CA LYS A 59 -14.72 1.32 -3.68
C LYS A 59 -13.30 0.79 -3.85
N ALA A 60 -12.82 0.00 -2.88
CA ALA A 60 -11.58 -0.73 -3.06
C ALA A 60 -11.79 -1.85 -4.07
N GLU A 61 -10.91 -1.94 -5.07
CA GLU A 61 -10.88 -3.05 -6.04
C GLU A 61 -10.08 -4.25 -5.53
N PHE A 62 -9.36 -4.09 -4.42
CA PHE A 62 -8.54 -5.10 -3.76
C PHE A 62 -9.14 -5.55 -2.42
N LYS A 63 -8.68 -6.69 -1.93
CA LYS A 63 -9.13 -7.34 -0.71
C LYS A 63 -7.97 -7.52 0.27
N VAL A 64 -8.32 -7.85 1.51
CA VAL A 64 -7.33 -8.23 2.52
C VAL A 64 -6.60 -9.48 2.05
N GLY A 65 -5.28 -9.40 2.00
CA GLY A 65 -4.39 -10.47 1.55
C GLY A 65 -3.78 -10.22 0.17
N ASP A 66 -4.34 -9.32 -0.63
CA ASP A 66 -3.82 -9.01 -1.97
C ASP A 66 -2.50 -8.22 -1.85
N SER A 67 -1.60 -8.45 -2.81
CA SER A 67 -0.42 -7.59 -2.99
C SER A 67 -0.81 -6.45 -3.91
N VAL A 68 -0.52 -5.22 -3.49
CA VAL A 68 -0.87 -4.02 -4.25
C VAL A 68 0.34 -3.15 -4.44
N LEU A 69 0.32 -2.43 -5.55
CA LEU A 69 1.33 -1.47 -5.95
C LEU A 69 0.74 -0.07 -5.78
N TYR A 70 1.40 0.78 -5.01
CA TYR A 70 0.90 2.09 -4.60
C TYR A 70 2.00 3.15 -4.68
N LYS A 71 1.61 4.43 -4.71
CA LYS A 71 2.56 5.54 -4.74
C LYS A 71 3.38 5.60 -3.45
N LYS A 72 4.72 5.59 -3.54
CA LYS A 72 5.62 5.65 -2.37
C LYS A 72 5.42 6.92 -1.51
N TRP A 73 5.16 8.05 -2.17
CA TRP A 73 4.89 9.35 -1.53
C TRP A 73 3.45 9.50 -1.02
N GLY A 74 2.56 8.59 -1.41
CA GLY A 74 1.17 8.58 -0.97
C GLY A 74 1.02 7.88 0.38
N GLY A 75 0.12 8.40 1.20
CA GLY A 75 -0.25 7.79 2.47
C GLY A 75 0.73 8.01 3.64
N ASP A 76 0.29 7.58 4.82
CA ASP A 76 0.98 7.81 6.09
C ASP A 76 1.67 6.54 6.60
N GLU A 77 2.93 6.65 7.02
CA GLU A 77 3.64 5.55 7.68
C GLU A 77 3.29 5.50 9.16
N ILE A 78 2.86 4.32 9.60
CA ILE A 78 2.46 4.06 10.97
C ILE A 78 3.21 2.84 11.51
N LYS A 79 3.89 3.03 12.64
CA LYS A 79 4.61 1.95 13.32
C LYS A 79 3.81 1.49 14.53
N ILE A 80 3.25 0.29 14.46
CA ILE A 80 2.37 -0.24 15.52
C ILE A 80 2.82 -1.65 15.88
N ALA A 81 2.95 -1.91 17.19
CA ALA A 81 3.42 -3.19 17.72
C ALA A 81 4.78 -3.64 17.12
N GLY A 82 5.66 -2.68 16.81
CA GLY A 82 6.96 -2.93 16.21
C GLY A 82 6.94 -3.24 14.70
N LYS A 83 5.75 -3.29 14.07
CA LYS A 83 5.59 -3.45 12.63
C LYS A 83 5.44 -2.11 11.94
N GLU A 84 6.07 -1.97 10.78
CA GLU A 84 5.93 -0.83 9.90
C GLU A 84 4.78 -1.10 8.93
N LEU A 85 3.79 -0.22 8.99
CA LEU A 85 2.58 -0.29 8.20
C LEU A 85 2.41 1.03 7.47
N LYS A 86 1.68 1.01 6.38
CA LYS A 86 1.40 2.18 5.56
C LYS A 86 -0.10 2.29 5.36
N LEU A 87 -0.65 3.45 5.64
CA LEU A 87 -2.05 3.77 5.40
C LEU A 87 -2.14 4.48 4.05
N VAL A 88 -2.70 3.83 3.05
CA VAL A 88 -2.82 4.36 1.68
C VAL A 88 -4.27 4.67 1.35
N LYS A 89 -4.52 5.68 0.51
CA LYS A 89 -5.86 5.90 -0.03
C LYS A 89 -6.14 4.93 -1.16
N PHE A 90 -7.41 4.62 -1.41
CA PHE A 90 -7.81 3.79 -2.56
C PHE A 90 -7.33 4.39 -3.89
N GLU A 91 -7.29 5.71 -3.99
CA GLU A 91 -6.82 6.45 -5.20
C GLU A 91 -5.30 6.40 -5.41
N ASP A 92 -4.53 6.08 -4.36
CA ASP A 92 -3.06 5.96 -4.44
C ASP A 92 -2.61 4.55 -4.84
N VAL A 93 -3.53 3.59 -4.84
CA VAL A 93 -3.29 2.22 -5.31
C VAL A 93 -3.38 2.20 -6.84
N MET A 94 -2.30 1.75 -7.47
CA MET A 94 -2.12 1.77 -8.92
C MET A 94 -2.39 0.41 -9.57
N ALA A 95 -2.08 -0.69 -8.89
CA ALA A 95 -2.30 -2.04 -9.40
C ALA A 95 -2.44 -3.08 -8.27
N ILE A 96 -3.07 -4.21 -8.60
CA ILE A 96 -3.06 -5.44 -7.81
C ILE A 96 -2.08 -6.40 -8.50
N LEU A 97 -1.18 -7.00 -7.72
CA LEU A 97 -0.21 -7.99 -8.17
C LEU A 97 -0.81 -9.39 -7.94
N GLU A 98 -1.00 -10.15 -9.03
CA GLU A 98 -1.51 -11.54 -9.05
C GLU A 98 -0.39 -12.58 -9.18
#